data_AF-A0A3P3XKL3-F1
#
_entry.id   AF-A0A3P3XKL3-F1
#
_cell.length_a   1.000
_cell.length_b   1.000
_cell.length_c   1.000
_cell.angle_alpha   90.00
_cell.angle_beta   90.00
_cell.angle_gamma   90.00
#
_symmetry.space_group_name_H-M   'P 1'
#
loop_
_entity.id
_entity.type
_entity.pdbx_description
1 polymer ?
#
loop_
_entity_poly.entity_id
_entity_poly.type
_entity_poly.pdbx_seq_one_letter_code
_entity_poly.pdbx_strand_id
1 'polypeptide(L)'
;MGGDFVREELLDSVQFKTMLQHACDMYCEIMCYAPPDTKSYGNSEIAQALSDGRVAMAVSWGGQAAPIVKAGRNNGIEFSITPLATSWNATWGIGIISAIDSARAAQVLCMLLELMDKHLDRLVAEYAGSPVRISTYASAEINEKCPWLKAQLEMIQNARHLPSDSSLVESVNKIGERIAKAVHGAEE
;
A
#
# COMPACT_ATOMS: atom_id res chain seq x y z
N MET A 1 -12.11 15.98 3.16
CA MET A 1 -12.72 14.91 3.99
C MET A 1 -11.65 13.87 4.23
N GLY A 2 -11.33 13.58 5.48
CA GLY A 2 -10.41 12.50 5.85
C GLY A 2 -10.92 11.90 7.16
N GLY A 3 -11.08 10.58 7.17
CA GLY A 3 -11.34 9.81 8.39
C GLY A 3 -10.03 9.49 9.10
N ASP A 4 -10.09 9.29 10.41
CA ASP A 4 -8.95 8.85 11.21
C ASP A 4 -9.21 7.45 11.77
N PHE A 5 -8.15 6.67 11.94
CA PHE A 5 -8.19 5.51 12.82
C PHE A 5 -8.42 6.02 14.25
N VAL A 6 -9.33 5.38 14.98
CA VAL A 6 -9.75 5.84 16.30
C VAL A 6 -9.40 4.81 17.35
N ARG A 7 -9.27 5.27 18.59
CA ARG A 7 -9.12 4.35 19.73
C ARG A 7 -10.35 3.47 19.87
N GLU A 8 -10.19 2.30 20.50
CA GLU A 8 -11.24 1.31 20.72
C GLU A 8 -12.53 1.93 21.29
N GLU A 9 -12.39 2.78 22.31
CA GLU A 9 -13.48 3.51 22.97
C GLU A 9 -14.29 4.44 22.04
N LEU A 10 -13.75 4.83 20.90
CA LEU A 10 -14.38 5.71 19.91
C LEU A 10 -14.94 4.97 18.69
N LEU A 11 -14.74 3.65 18.58
CA LEU A 11 -15.23 2.85 17.46
C LEU A 11 -16.76 2.84 17.37
N ASP A 12 -17.45 3.07 18.48
CA ASP A 12 -18.91 3.17 18.52
C ASP A 12 -19.45 4.60 18.46
N SER A 13 -18.56 5.58 18.37
CA SER A 13 -18.94 6.99 18.29
C SER A 13 -19.78 7.27 17.03
N VAL A 14 -20.68 8.24 17.14
CA VAL A 14 -21.48 8.72 16.01
C VAL A 14 -20.57 9.16 14.87
N GLN A 15 -19.47 9.85 15.19
CA GLN A 15 -18.51 10.33 14.20
C GLN A 15 -17.86 9.20 13.41
N PHE A 16 -17.38 8.14 14.07
CA PHE A 16 -16.79 6.99 13.39
C PHE A 16 -17.81 6.26 12.51
N LYS A 17 -19.04 6.06 13.02
CA LYS A 17 -20.13 5.42 12.26
C LYS A 17 -20.51 6.22 11.01
N THR A 18 -20.61 7.55 11.13
CA THR A 18 -20.88 8.44 9.99
C THR A 18 -19.75 8.39 8.95
N MET A 19 -18.49 8.48 9.40
CA MET A 19 -17.32 8.35 8.52
C MET A 19 -17.35 7.02 7.75
N LEU A 20 -17.63 5.92 8.45
CA LEU A 20 -17.64 4.59 7.87
C LEU A 20 -18.78 4.42 6.86
N GLN A 21 -19.98 4.96 7.15
CA GLN A 21 -21.09 4.94 6.21
C GLN A 21 -20.74 5.70 4.92
N HIS A 22 -20.20 6.92 5.03
CA HIS A 22 -19.76 7.69 3.87
C HIS A 22 -18.69 6.95 3.04
N ALA A 23 -17.74 6.28 3.70
CA ALA A 23 -16.72 5.49 3.01
C ALA A 23 -17.34 4.31 2.24
N CYS A 24 -18.31 3.61 2.83
CA CYS A 24 -19.02 2.52 2.15
C CYS A 24 -19.84 3.03 0.96
N ASP A 25 -20.55 4.16 1.12
CA ASP A 25 -21.36 4.75 0.04
C ASP A 25 -20.46 5.12 -1.16
N MET A 26 -19.32 5.77 -0.90
CA MET A 26 -18.33 6.07 -1.93
C MET A 26 -17.74 4.82 -2.59
N TYR A 27 -17.45 3.77 -1.82
CA TYR A 27 -16.91 2.52 -2.36
C TYR A 27 -17.93 1.83 -3.28
N CYS A 28 -19.20 1.78 -2.87
CA CYS A 28 -20.29 1.25 -3.69
C CYS A 28 -20.47 2.05 -4.99
N GLU A 29 -20.38 3.38 -4.92
CA GLU A 29 -20.47 4.25 -6.10
C GLU A 29 -19.33 3.99 -7.09
N ILE A 30 -18.08 3.89 -6.61
CA ILE A 30 -16.92 3.63 -7.47
C ILE A 30 -16.98 2.24 -8.10
N MET A 31 -17.50 1.23 -7.38
CA MET A 31 -17.65 -0.13 -7.89
C MET A 31 -18.54 -0.22 -9.14
N CYS A 32 -19.46 0.73 -9.36
CA CYS A 32 -20.27 0.80 -10.57
C CYS A 32 -19.43 1.06 -11.84
N TYR A 33 -18.21 1.58 -11.71
CA TYR A 33 -17.30 1.85 -12.81
C TYR A 33 -16.21 0.77 -12.95
N ALA A 34 -16.17 -0.20 -12.04
CA ALA A 34 -15.17 -1.25 -12.02
C ALA A 34 -15.63 -2.49 -12.81
N PRO A 35 -14.70 -3.34 -13.29
CA PRO A 35 -15.06 -4.65 -13.83
C PRO A 35 -15.95 -5.47 -12.87
N PRO A 36 -16.94 -6.24 -13.36
CA PRO A 36 -17.87 -6.98 -12.49
C PRO A 36 -17.20 -7.96 -11.52
N ASP A 37 -16.05 -8.50 -11.91
CA ASP A 37 -15.22 -9.44 -11.16
C ASP A 37 -14.24 -8.76 -10.19
N THR A 38 -14.23 -7.43 -10.08
CA THR A 38 -13.31 -6.66 -9.20
C THR A 38 -13.39 -7.11 -7.73
N LYS A 39 -14.53 -7.64 -7.30
CA LYS A 39 -14.73 -8.15 -5.92
C LYS A 39 -13.81 -9.33 -5.57
N SER A 40 -13.27 -10.05 -6.55
CA SER A 40 -12.33 -11.16 -6.32
C SER A 40 -10.88 -10.76 -6.57
N TYR A 41 -10.59 -9.48 -6.83
CA TYR A 41 -9.25 -9.07 -7.22
C TYR A 41 -8.33 -8.99 -6.00
N GLY A 42 -7.21 -9.69 -6.09
CA GLY A 42 -6.04 -9.41 -5.29
C GLY A 42 -5.03 -8.57 -6.07
N ASN A 43 -3.83 -8.52 -5.51
CA ASN A 43 -2.69 -7.80 -6.04
C ASN A 43 -2.31 -8.23 -7.46
N SER A 44 -2.43 -9.51 -7.79
CA SER A 44 -2.08 -10.06 -9.11
C SER A 44 -3.14 -9.71 -10.16
N GLU A 45 -4.41 -9.81 -9.81
CA GLU A 45 -5.53 -9.52 -10.71
C GLU A 45 -5.57 -8.03 -11.08
N ILE A 46 -5.29 -7.14 -10.11
CA ILE A 46 -5.13 -5.69 -10.36
C ILE A 46 -3.98 -5.44 -11.34
N ALA A 47 -2.82 -6.07 -11.11
CA ALA A 47 -1.66 -5.90 -11.99
C ALA A 47 -1.96 -6.35 -13.42
N GLN A 48 -2.62 -7.51 -13.56
CA GLN A 48 -3.02 -8.05 -14.85
C GLN A 48 -4.06 -7.16 -15.55
N ALA A 49 -5.07 -6.68 -14.81
CA ALA A 49 -6.10 -5.80 -15.37
C ALA A 49 -5.49 -4.49 -15.94
N LEU A 50 -4.51 -3.92 -15.25
CA LEU A 50 -3.75 -2.76 -15.74
C LEU A 50 -2.89 -3.11 -16.95
N SER A 51 -2.09 -4.18 -16.87
CA SER A 51 -1.16 -4.54 -17.96
C SER A 51 -1.86 -4.96 -19.24
N ASP A 52 -3.09 -5.45 -19.16
CA ASP A 52 -3.91 -5.83 -20.31
C ASP A 52 -4.77 -4.68 -20.84
N GLY A 53 -4.73 -3.51 -20.20
CA GLY A 53 -5.57 -2.37 -20.57
C GLY A 53 -7.06 -2.60 -20.32
N ARG A 54 -7.43 -3.57 -19.46
CA ARG A 54 -8.83 -3.84 -19.08
C ARG A 54 -9.40 -2.75 -18.17
N VAL A 55 -8.54 -2.01 -17.48
CA VAL A 55 -8.92 -0.86 -16.66
C VAL A 55 -8.07 0.35 -17.02
N ALA A 56 -8.69 1.54 -17.01
CA ALA A 56 -7.99 2.79 -17.28
C ALA A 56 -7.13 3.26 -16.08
N MET A 57 -7.49 2.86 -14.87
CA MET A 57 -6.85 3.29 -13.63
C MET A 57 -7.11 2.26 -12.53
N ALA A 58 -6.14 2.09 -11.63
CA ALA A 58 -6.33 1.37 -10.37
C ALA A 58 -5.41 1.95 -9.29
N VAL A 59 -5.80 1.76 -8.03
CA VAL A 59 -4.94 1.99 -6.87
C VAL A 59 -4.20 0.68 -6.56
N SER A 60 -2.89 0.73 -6.38
CA SER A 60 -2.07 -0.44 -6.08
C SER A 60 -0.98 -0.13 -5.06
N TRP A 61 -0.37 -1.17 -4.52
CA TRP A 61 0.74 -1.07 -3.59
C TRP A 61 2.02 -0.62 -4.29
N GLY A 62 2.78 0.29 -3.67
CA GLY A 62 4.06 0.73 -4.22
C GLY A 62 5.03 -0.43 -4.48
N GLY A 63 4.96 -1.50 -3.68
CA GLY A 63 5.73 -2.74 -3.86
C GLY A 63 5.38 -3.57 -5.10
N GLN A 64 4.40 -3.13 -5.90
CA GLN A 64 4.03 -3.74 -7.18
C GLN A 64 4.23 -2.79 -8.37
N ALA A 65 4.74 -1.58 -8.15
CA ALA A 65 4.85 -0.60 -9.23
C ALA A 65 5.76 -1.10 -10.37
N ALA A 66 6.89 -1.74 -10.04
CA ALA A 66 7.80 -2.27 -11.04
C ALA A 66 7.19 -3.38 -11.91
N PRO A 67 6.61 -4.48 -11.35
CA PRO A 67 6.02 -5.52 -12.18
C PRO A 67 4.84 -5.01 -13.02
N ILE A 68 4.00 -4.11 -12.49
CA ILE A 68 2.88 -3.53 -13.24
C ILE A 68 3.40 -2.74 -14.46
N VAL A 69 4.32 -1.79 -14.24
CA VAL A 69 4.80 -0.92 -15.31
C VAL A 69 5.56 -1.71 -16.37
N LYS A 70 6.38 -2.70 -15.96
CA LYS A 70 7.09 -3.57 -16.88
C LYS A 70 6.13 -4.44 -17.71
N ALA A 71 5.11 -5.03 -17.09
CA ALA A 71 4.12 -5.83 -17.79
C ALA A 71 3.32 -4.99 -18.81
N GLY A 72 2.87 -3.80 -18.42
CA GLY A 72 2.20 -2.88 -19.36
C GLY A 72 3.08 -2.50 -20.54
N ARG A 73 4.35 -2.14 -20.31
CA ARG A 73 5.29 -1.82 -21.39
C ARG A 73 5.48 -2.97 -22.37
N ASN A 74 5.58 -4.20 -21.87
CA ASN A 74 5.65 -5.40 -22.72
C ASN A 74 4.39 -5.57 -23.59
N ASN A 75 3.24 -5.09 -23.11
CA ASN A 75 1.97 -5.06 -23.83
C ASN A 75 1.73 -3.75 -24.61
N GLY A 76 2.73 -2.86 -24.70
CA GLY A 76 2.62 -1.58 -25.42
C GLY A 76 1.83 -0.49 -24.68
N ILE A 77 1.65 -0.62 -23.37
CA ILE A 77 0.96 0.33 -22.50
C ILE A 77 1.98 1.14 -21.71
N GLU A 78 1.89 2.47 -21.82
CA GLU A 78 2.63 3.40 -20.97
C GLU A 78 1.73 3.95 -19.87
N PHE A 79 2.17 3.85 -18.63
CA PHE A 79 1.43 4.36 -17.47
C PHE A 79 1.92 5.73 -17.04
N SER A 80 0.98 6.57 -16.66
CA SER A 80 1.24 7.73 -15.80
C SER A 80 0.92 7.36 -14.36
N ILE A 81 1.78 7.77 -13.41
CA ILE A 81 1.62 7.48 -11.99
C ILE A 81 1.42 8.81 -11.25
N THR A 82 0.43 8.86 -10.38
CA THR A 82 0.10 10.04 -9.56
C THR A 82 -0.02 9.65 -8.09
N PRO A 83 0.40 10.50 -7.14
CA PRO A 83 0.16 10.25 -5.72
C PRO A 83 -1.33 10.32 -5.39
N LEU A 84 -1.75 9.57 -4.37
CA LEU A 84 -3.02 9.81 -3.71
C LEU A 84 -2.95 11.10 -2.89
N ALA A 85 -4.03 11.89 -2.91
CA ALA A 85 -4.12 13.14 -2.15
C ALA A 85 -3.97 12.93 -0.62
N THR A 86 -4.39 11.76 -0.14
CA THR A 86 -4.21 11.31 1.24
C THR A 86 -3.75 9.86 1.23
N SER A 87 -2.70 9.55 1.99
CA SER A 87 -2.16 8.19 2.09
C SER A 87 -1.74 7.87 3.51
N TRP A 88 -1.65 6.57 3.81
CA TRP A 88 -1.06 6.06 5.04
C TRP A 88 0.30 5.46 4.71
N ASN A 89 1.31 5.78 5.52
CA ASN A 89 2.62 5.18 5.38
C ASN A 89 2.60 3.81 6.06
N ALA A 90 2.53 2.76 5.24
CA ALA A 90 2.64 1.38 5.67
C ALA A 90 3.89 0.77 5.02
N THR A 91 4.78 0.21 5.84
CA THR A 91 5.95 -0.54 5.38
C THR A 91 6.03 -1.86 6.13
N TRP A 92 6.60 -2.87 5.47
CA TRP A 92 7.02 -4.08 6.14
C TRP A 92 8.33 -3.82 6.88
N GLY A 93 8.45 -4.37 8.08
CA GLY A 93 9.65 -4.29 8.92
C GLY A 93 10.15 -5.68 9.29
N ILE A 94 11.37 -5.74 9.82
CA ILE A 94 11.97 -6.96 10.34
C ILE A 94 12.09 -6.82 11.85
N GLY A 95 11.62 -7.83 12.59
CA GLY A 95 11.73 -7.92 14.04
C GLY A 95 12.67 -9.03 14.46
N ILE A 96 13.45 -8.80 15.52
CA ILE A 96 14.26 -9.83 16.18
C ILE A 96 13.48 -10.28 17.41
N ILE A 97 13.20 -11.59 17.52
CA ILE A 97 12.45 -12.15 18.65
C ILE A 97 13.24 -12.02 19.95
N SER A 98 12.56 -11.77 21.07
CA SER A 98 13.19 -11.65 22.40
C SER A 98 13.64 -12.98 23.00
N ALA A 99 13.29 -14.11 22.37
CA ALA A 99 13.59 -15.45 22.87
C ALA A 99 15.05 -15.90 22.64
N ILE A 100 15.82 -15.16 21.82
CA ILE A 100 17.24 -15.45 21.60
C ILE A 100 18.13 -14.60 22.50
N ASP A 101 19.31 -15.11 22.84
CA ASP A 101 20.29 -14.37 23.63
C ASP A 101 20.82 -13.14 22.87
N SER A 102 21.40 -12.20 23.63
CA SER A 102 21.88 -10.92 23.11
C SER A 102 23.03 -11.07 22.10
N ALA A 103 23.89 -12.07 22.24
CA ALA A 103 24.98 -12.30 21.29
C ALA A 103 24.44 -12.75 19.94
N ARG A 104 23.45 -13.65 19.94
CA ARG A 104 22.76 -14.08 18.72
C ARG A 104 21.92 -12.97 18.10
N ALA A 105 21.22 -12.17 18.91
CA ALA A 105 20.47 -11.00 18.43
C ALA A 105 21.40 -9.99 17.74
N ALA A 106 22.57 -9.72 18.30
CA ALA A 106 23.56 -8.83 17.70
C ALA A 106 24.07 -9.37 16.35
N GLN A 107 24.35 -10.66 16.24
CA GLN A 107 24.75 -11.29 14.98
C GLN A 107 23.67 -11.15 13.90
N VAL A 108 22.41 -11.42 14.24
CA VAL A 108 21.27 -11.25 13.32
C VAL A 108 21.15 -9.80 12.87
N LEU A 109 21.25 -8.85 13.80
CA LEU A 109 21.19 -7.42 13.47
C LEU A 109 22.32 -7.02 12.50
N CYS A 110 23.55 -7.46 12.74
CA CYS A 110 24.68 -7.18 11.84
C CYS A 110 24.41 -7.72 10.43
N MET A 111 23.96 -8.98 10.30
CA MET A 111 23.61 -9.55 8.99
C MET A 111 22.50 -8.77 8.29
N LEU A 112 21.45 -8.36 9.01
CA LEU A 112 20.37 -7.56 8.44
C LEU A 112 20.86 -6.19 7.96
N LEU A 113 21.72 -5.51 8.73
CA LEU A 113 22.29 -4.22 8.35
C LEU A 113 23.23 -4.33 7.14
N GLU A 114 23.99 -5.42 7.04
CA GLU A 114 24.83 -5.73 5.87
C GLU A 114 23.99 -5.98 4.61
N LEU A 115 22.87 -6.72 4.75
CA LEU A 115 21.95 -6.97 3.64
C LEU A 115 21.24 -5.70 3.18
N MET A 116 20.84 -4.84 4.11
CA MET A 116 20.08 -3.62 3.84
C MET A 116 20.96 -2.48 3.30
N ASP A 117 21.87 -2.74 2.36
CA ASP A 117 22.75 -1.71 1.82
C ASP A 117 22.04 -0.80 0.78
N LYS A 118 22.78 0.13 0.17
CA LYS A 118 22.24 1.01 -0.89
C LYS A 118 22.02 0.27 -2.20
N HIS A 119 22.78 -0.79 -2.46
CA HIS A 119 22.67 -1.55 -3.70
C HIS A 119 21.39 -2.37 -3.71
N LEU A 120 21.10 -3.10 -2.64
CA LEU A 120 19.84 -3.83 -2.47
C LEU A 120 18.64 -2.91 -2.58
N ASP A 121 18.68 -1.73 -1.96
CA ASP A 121 17.56 -0.78 -2.03
C ASP A 121 17.28 -0.30 -3.47
N ARG A 122 18.33 -0.11 -4.28
CA ARG A 122 18.18 0.17 -5.73
C ARG A 122 17.60 -1.01 -6.48
N LEU A 123 18.04 -2.24 -6.17
CA LEU A 123 17.43 -3.44 -6.75
C LEU A 123 15.95 -3.56 -6.38
N VAL A 124 15.58 -3.30 -5.13
CA VAL A 124 14.17 -3.27 -4.70
C VAL A 124 13.39 -2.24 -5.49
N ALA A 125 13.97 -1.06 -5.73
CA ALA A 125 13.35 -0.04 -6.58
C ALA A 125 13.07 -0.57 -7.99
N GLU A 126 13.97 -1.35 -8.60
CA GLU A 126 13.78 -1.86 -9.96
C GLU A 126 12.91 -3.13 -10.05
N TYR A 127 12.89 -3.98 -9.02
CA TYR A 127 12.21 -5.28 -9.05
C TYR A 127 10.82 -5.26 -8.41
N ALA A 128 10.68 -4.61 -7.24
CA ALA A 128 9.40 -4.48 -6.56
C ALA A 128 8.75 -3.12 -6.85
N GLY A 129 9.55 -2.06 -6.77
CA GLY A 129 9.10 -0.70 -7.03
C GLY A 129 9.12 0.22 -5.81
N SER A 130 9.32 -0.31 -4.60
CA SER A 130 9.22 0.46 -3.36
C SER A 130 10.50 0.40 -2.52
N PRO A 131 11.53 1.21 -2.85
CA PRO A 131 12.70 1.34 -2.00
C PRO A 131 12.34 2.03 -0.68
N VAL A 132 13.23 1.95 0.31
CA VAL A 132 13.03 2.58 1.63
C VAL A 132 14.01 3.72 1.90
N ARG A 133 15.08 3.87 1.11
CA ARG A 133 16.07 4.95 1.32
C ARG A 133 15.71 6.19 0.51
N ILE A 134 15.65 7.34 1.17
CA ILE A 134 15.52 8.66 0.51
C ILE A 134 16.59 8.86 -0.56
N SER A 135 17.83 8.39 -0.32
CA SER A 135 18.91 8.49 -1.32
C SER A 135 18.63 7.74 -2.62
N THR A 136 17.80 6.70 -2.58
CA THR A 136 17.37 5.97 -3.79
C THR A 136 16.31 6.77 -4.53
N TYR A 137 15.31 7.30 -3.82
CA TYR A 137 14.32 8.21 -4.41
C TYR A 137 14.93 9.48 -5.00
N ALA A 138 16.03 10.00 -4.44
CA ALA A 138 16.71 11.20 -4.93
C ALA A 138 17.67 10.94 -6.10
N SER A 139 17.90 9.68 -6.50
CA SER A 139 18.86 9.35 -7.54
C SER A 139 18.28 9.59 -8.94
N ALA A 140 18.87 10.51 -9.70
CA ALA A 140 18.45 10.80 -11.08
C ALA A 140 18.51 9.54 -11.97
N GLU A 141 19.61 8.78 -11.89
CA GLU A 141 19.81 7.53 -12.63
C GLU A 141 18.69 6.50 -12.36
N ILE A 142 18.27 6.34 -11.10
CA ILE A 142 17.20 5.40 -10.75
C ILE A 142 15.84 5.94 -11.21
N ASN A 143 15.59 7.24 -11.10
CA ASN A 143 14.33 7.85 -11.55
C ASN A 143 14.12 7.75 -13.07
N GLU A 144 15.19 7.71 -13.88
CA GLU A 144 15.09 7.45 -15.32
C GLU A 144 14.55 6.04 -15.62
N LYS A 145 14.92 5.05 -14.80
CA LYS A 145 14.51 3.65 -14.95
C LYS A 145 13.15 3.38 -14.31
N CYS A 146 12.89 4.02 -13.18
CA CYS A 146 11.73 3.80 -12.32
C CYS A 146 10.87 5.06 -12.22
N PRO A 147 10.02 5.36 -13.24
CA PRO A 147 9.29 6.62 -13.33
C PRO A 147 8.26 6.85 -12.21
N TRP A 148 7.83 5.78 -11.52
CA TRP A 148 6.87 5.86 -10.41
C TRP A 148 7.47 6.44 -9.12
N LEU A 149 8.80 6.45 -8.96
CA LEU A 149 9.44 6.82 -7.70
C LEU A 149 9.18 8.27 -7.29
N LYS A 150 9.00 9.18 -8.26
CA LYS A 150 8.66 10.59 -7.96
C LYS A 150 7.31 10.70 -7.26
N ALA A 151 6.28 10.09 -7.86
CA ALA A 151 4.93 10.07 -7.28
C ALA A 151 4.92 9.32 -5.94
N GLN A 152 5.68 8.24 -5.82
CA GLN A 152 5.80 7.51 -4.56
C GLN A 152 6.49 8.32 -3.46
N LEU A 153 7.57 9.05 -3.77
CA LEU A 153 8.25 9.91 -2.80
C LEU A 153 7.31 11.02 -2.30
N GLU A 154 6.60 11.68 -3.22
CA GLU A 154 5.60 12.68 -2.88
C GLU A 154 4.51 12.11 -1.96
N MET A 155 4.01 10.91 -2.29
CA MET A 155 3.03 10.22 -1.47
C MET A 155 3.58 9.91 -0.07
N ILE A 156 4.83 9.43 0.06
CA ILE A 156 5.48 9.15 1.35
C ILE A 156 5.64 10.42 2.18
N GLN A 157 6.02 11.53 1.57
CA GLN A 157 6.19 12.82 2.26
C GLN A 157 4.88 13.38 2.80
N ASN A 158 3.77 13.09 2.12
CA ASN A 158 2.42 13.53 2.51
C ASN A 158 1.66 12.50 3.36
N ALA A 159 2.21 11.30 3.52
CA ALA A 159 1.54 10.20 4.19
C ALA A 159 1.44 10.41 5.70
N ARG A 160 0.30 10.03 6.29
CA ARG A 160 0.15 9.94 7.74
C ARG A 160 0.73 8.62 8.24
N HIS A 161 1.31 8.61 9.42
CA HIS A 161 1.70 7.37 10.09
C HIS A 161 0.47 6.66 10.63
N LEU A 162 0.41 5.34 10.45
CA LEU A 162 -0.58 4.53 11.13
C LEU A 162 -0.40 4.65 12.66
N PRO A 163 -1.48 4.68 13.45
CA PRO A 163 -1.39 4.55 14.90
C PRO A 163 -0.57 3.33 15.30
N SER A 164 0.32 3.50 16.29
CA SER A 164 1.20 2.43 16.76
C SER A 164 0.62 1.59 17.90
N ASP A 165 -0.62 1.87 18.32
CA ASP A 165 -1.28 1.18 19.42
C ASP A 165 -2.24 0.08 18.94
N SER A 166 -2.70 -0.75 19.87
CA SER A 166 -3.52 -1.93 19.57
C SER A 166 -4.87 -1.61 18.92
N SER A 167 -5.37 -0.38 19.05
CA SER A 167 -6.65 0.02 18.44
C SER A 167 -6.61 0.11 16.91
N LEU A 168 -5.41 0.16 16.30
CA LEU A 168 -5.27 0.11 14.85
C LEU A 168 -5.89 -1.16 14.28
N VAL A 169 -5.58 -2.31 14.88
CA VAL A 169 -6.04 -3.62 14.39
C VAL A 169 -7.56 -3.69 14.43
N GLU A 170 -8.16 -3.28 15.54
CA GLU A 170 -9.61 -3.30 15.69
C GLU A 170 -10.31 -2.30 14.75
N SER A 171 -9.75 -1.09 14.60
CA SER A 171 -10.24 -0.11 13.63
C SER A 171 -10.22 -0.66 12.20
N VAL A 172 -9.09 -1.22 11.78
CA VAL A 172 -8.93 -1.81 10.44
C VAL A 172 -9.92 -2.95 10.22
N ASN A 173 -10.10 -3.82 11.22
CA ASN A 173 -11.06 -4.92 11.13
C ASN A 173 -12.51 -4.42 10.99
N LYS A 174 -12.96 -3.48 11.85
CA LYS A 174 -14.32 -2.93 11.75
C LYS A 174 -14.57 -2.22 10.41
N ILE A 175 -13.58 -1.47 9.92
CA ILE A 175 -13.66 -0.83 8.59
C ILE A 175 -13.76 -1.90 7.50
N GLY A 176 -12.86 -2.90 7.53
CA GLY A 176 -12.80 -3.99 6.56
C GLY A 176 -14.08 -4.81 6.50
N GLU A 177 -14.62 -5.22 7.66
CA GLU A 177 -15.88 -5.95 7.76
C GLU A 177 -17.06 -5.17 7.19
N ARG A 178 -17.11 -3.85 7.45
CA ARG A 178 -18.21 -3.02 6.96
C ARG A 178 -18.14 -2.79 5.46
N ILE A 179 -16.94 -2.56 4.91
CA ILE A 179 -16.72 -2.49 3.47
C ILE A 179 -17.07 -3.84 2.84
N ALA A 180 -16.61 -4.96 3.40
CA ALA A 180 -16.92 -6.30 2.90
C ALA A 180 -18.43 -6.54 2.85
N LYS A 181 -19.18 -6.23 3.92
CA LYS A 181 -20.65 -6.33 3.95
C LYS A 181 -21.32 -5.42 2.91
N ALA A 182 -20.82 -4.20 2.72
CA ALA A 182 -21.36 -3.28 1.72
C ALA A 182 -21.13 -3.79 0.29
N VAL A 183 -19.97 -4.39 0.02
CA VAL A 183 -19.56 -4.84 -1.31
C VAL A 183 -20.12 -6.22 -1.68
N HIS A 184 -20.08 -7.18 -0.75
CA HIS A 184 -20.48 -8.56 -0.99
C HIS A 184 -21.93 -8.85 -0.59
N GLY A 185 -22.59 -7.93 0.13
CA GLY A 185 -23.84 -8.19 0.83
C GLY A 185 -23.58 -8.73 2.23
N ALA A 186 -24.61 -8.73 3.08
CA ALA A 186 -24.56 -9.51 4.31
C ALA A 186 -24.63 -10.99 3.92
N GLU A 187 -23.67 -11.80 4.35
CA GLU A 187 -23.96 -13.23 4.53
C GLU A 187 -25.06 -13.30 5.62
N GLU A 188 -26.23 -13.82 5.25
CA GLU A 188 -27.31 -14.15 6.18
C GLU A 188 -26.91 -15.27 7.13
#